data_AF-A0A397FRT0-F1
#
_entry.id   AF-A0A397FRT0-F1
#
_cell.length_a   1.000
_cell.length_b   1.000
_cell.length_c   1.000
_cell.angle_alpha   90.00
_cell.angle_beta   90.00
_cell.angle_gamma   90.00
#
_symmetry.space_group_name_H-M   'P 1'
#
loop_
_entity.id
_entity.type
_entity.pdbx_description
1 polymer ?
#
loop_
_entity_poly.entity_id
_entity_poly.type
_entity_poly.pdbx_seq_one_letter_code
_entity_poly.pdbx_strand_id
1 'polypeptide(L)'
;MEKIEKCDRCLRDFIRKYVAPQRSWSQLNEVSFWTEGKSWKGYEILCRACLKDWRKSHPDDFLRLVGEEKKSRFRAYLYNGLLDKNDLVSKK
;
A
#
# COMPACT_ATOMS: atom_id res chain seq x y z
N MET A 1 -3.58 17.76 1.95
CA MET A 1 -3.42 17.71 0.48
C MET A 1 -3.53 16.27 0.03
N GLU A 2 -4.14 16.05 -1.12
CA GLU A 2 -4.40 14.72 -1.69
C GLU A 2 -4.09 14.76 -3.19
N LYS A 3 -3.63 13.65 -3.75
CA LYS A 3 -3.48 13.47 -5.21
C LYS A 3 -4.10 12.15 -5.65
N ILE A 4 -4.47 12.08 -6.92
CA ILE A 4 -4.94 10.85 -7.55
C ILE A 4 -3.73 10.13 -8.13
N GLU A 5 -3.63 8.84 -7.83
CA GLU A 5 -2.61 7.93 -8.34
C GLU A 5 -3.29 6.71 -8.96
N LYS A 6 -2.61 6.05 -9.90
CA LYS A 6 -3.11 4.81 -10.50
C LYS A 6 -2.45 3.62 -9.82
N CYS A 7 -3.24 2.63 -9.39
CA CYS A 7 -2.69 1.41 -8.80
C CYS A 7 -2.10 0.50 -9.88
N ASP A 8 -0.85 0.07 -9.73
CA ASP A 8 -0.16 -0.77 -10.74
C ASP A 8 -0.80 -2.13 -10.94
N ARG A 9 -1.43 -2.68 -9.89
CA ARG A 9 -2.02 -4.03 -9.92
C ARG A 9 -3.44 -4.06 -10.48
N CYS A 10 -4.32 -3.18 -10.01
CA CYS A 10 -5.73 -3.19 -10.41
C CYS A 10 -6.12 -2.08 -11.39
N LEU A 11 -5.17 -1.20 -11.75
CA LEU A 11 -5.32 -0.09 -12.69
C LEU A 11 -6.41 0.93 -12.33
N ARG A 12 -6.95 0.86 -11.11
CA ARG A 12 -7.93 1.82 -10.57
C ARG A 12 -7.23 3.01 -9.96
N ASP A 13 -7.88 4.17 -10.09
CA ASP A 13 -7.46 5.41 -9.47
C ASP A 13 -7.74 5.38 -7.96
N PHE A 14 -6.80 5.90 -7.17
CA PHE A 14 -6.93 5.99 -5.72
C PHE A 14 -6.31 7.28 -5.18
N ILE A 15 -6.75 7.69 -3.99
CA ILE A 15 -6.32 8.90 -3.32
C ILE A 15 -5.08 8.62 -2.47
N ARG A 16 -3.97 9.28 -2.79
CA ARG A 16 -2.76 9.32 -1.96
C ARG A 16 -2.74 10.59 -1.12
N LYS A 17 -2.62 10.44 0.20
CA LYS A 17 -2.60 11.57 1.15
C LYS A 17 -1.19 12.11 1.35
N TYR A 18 -1.07 13.42 1.49
CA TYR A 18 0.16 14.10 1.91
C TYR A 18 0.29 14.12 3.44
N VAL A 19 1.48 13.79 3.94
CA VAL A 19 1.79 13.77 5.37
C VAL A 19 2.55 15.06 5.72
N ALA A 20 1.82 16.07 6.18
CA ALA A 20 2.36 17.41 6.42
C ALA A 20 3.60 17.44 7.34
N PRO A 21 3.65 16.71 8.48
CA PRO A 21 4.83 16.69 9.33
C PRO A 21 6.09 16.14 8.63
N GLN A 22 5.91 15.24 7.66
CA GLN A 22 7.01 14.62 6.91
C GLN A 22 7.32 15.35 5.60
N ARG A 23 6.52 16.38 5.25
CA ARG A 23 6.58 17.10 3.99
C ARG A 23 6.63 16.18 2.76
N SER A 24 5.98 15.02 2.84
CA SER A 24 6.05 13.97 1.81
C SER A 24 4.70 13.30 1.58
N TRP A 25 4.54 12.65 0.44
CA TRP A 25 3.38 11.81 0.17
C TRP A 25 3.46 10.53 0.99
N SER A 26 2.33 10.07 1.52
CA SER A 26 2.29 8.86 2.35
C SER A 26 2.92 7.68 1.62
N GLN A 27 3.92 7.06 2.23
CA GLN A 27 4.61 5.89 1.68
C GLN A 27 3.82 4.59 1.85
N LEU A 28 2.67 4.63 2.52
CA LEU A 28 1.81 3.47 2.76
C LEU A 28 1.50 2.69 1.47
N ASN A 29 1.30 3.43 0.37
CA ASN A 29 0.95 2.87 -0.93
C ASN A 29 2.17 2.39 -1.74
N GLU A 30 3.40 2.69 -1.31
CA GLU A 30 4.62 2.31 -2.02
C GLU A 30 5.01 0.88 -1.66
N VAL A 31 5.29 0.04 -2.66
CA VAL A 31 5.74 -1.34 -2.44
C VAL A 31 7.10 -1.35 -1.74
N SER A 32 8.02 -0.51 -2.20
CA SER A 32 9.38 -0.36 -1.66
C SER A 32 9.40 -0.02 -0.17
N PHE A 33 8.39 0.70 0.33
CA PHE A 33 8.24 1.00 1.75
C PHE A 33 8.04 -0.25 2.60
N TRP A 34 7.34 -1.26 2.08
CA TRP A 34 7.08 -2.52 2.78
C TRP A 34 8.19 -3.54 2.58
N THR A 35 8.80 -3.56 1.40
CA THR A 35 9.79 -4.56 0.98
C THR A 35 11.24 -4.17 1.27
N GLU A 36 11.46 -3.02 1.91
CA GLU A 36 12.81 -2.47 2.15
C GLU A 36 13.57 -2.30 0.82
N GLY A 37 12.87 -1.84 -0.21
CA GLY A 37 13.42 -1.56 -1.54
C GLY A 37 13.39 -2.73 -2.53
N LYS A 38 12.99 -3.95 -2.13
CA LYS A 38 12.88 -5.07 -3.08
C LYS A 38 11.66 -4.89 -4.00
N SER A 39 11.79 -5.26 -5.28
CA SER A 39 10.66 -5.23 -6.22
C SER A 39 9.71 -6.41 -5.99
N TRP A 40 8.41 -6.17 -6.18
CA TRP A 40 7.40 -7.22 -6.28
C TRP A 40 6.70 -7.13 -7.63
N LYS A 41 7.04 -8.02 -8.56
CA LYS A 41 6.43 -8.11 -9.92
C LYS A 41 6.47 -6.78 -10.70
N GLY A 42 7.44 -5.90 -10.41
CA GLY A 42 7.53 -4.57 -11.04
C GLY A 42 6.52 -3.55 -10.51
N TYR A 43 5.72 -3.87 -9.49
CA TYR A 43 4.80 -2.92 -8.87
C TYR A 43 5.56 -1.92 -7.99
N GLU A 44 5.29 -0.64 -8.18
CA GLU A 44 5.83 0.46 -7.38
C GLU A 44 4.79 0.99 -6.40
N ILE A 45 3.55 1.11 -6.86
CA ILE A 45 2.47 1.73 -6.10
C ILE A 45 1.16 0.93 -6.15
N LEU A 46 0.57 0.71 -4.98
CA LEU A 46 -0.64 -0.10 -4.80
C LEU A 46 -1.70 0.65 -3.98
N CYS A 47 -2.97 0.58 -4.39
CA CYS A 47 -4.08 1.02 -3.55
C CYS A 47 -4.21 0.12 -2.31
N ARG A 48 -4.91 0.59 -1.29
CA ARG A 48 -5.06 -0.15 -0.02
C ARG A 48 -5.72 -1.51 -0.19
N ALA A 49 -6.69 -1.63 -1.10
CA ALA A 49 -7.32 -2.90 -1.42
C ALA A 49 -6.30 -3.91 -2.00
N CYS A 50 -5.40 -3.47 -2.89
CA CYS A 50 -4.38 -4.34 -3.46
C CYS A 50 -3.28 -4.70 -2.45
N LEU A 51 -2.93 -3.80 -1.54
CA LEU A 51 -2.03 -4.10 -0.42
C LEU A 51 -2.65 -5.14 0.52
N LYS A 52 -3.91 -4.95 0.93
CA LYS A 52 -4.61 -5.92 1.77
C LYS A 52 -4.67 -7.29 1.10
N ASP A 53 -4.97 -7.31 -0.20
CA ASP A 53 -5.02 -8.55 -0.96
C ASP A 53 -3.65 -9.21 -1.14
N TRP A 54 -2.55 -8.45 -1.19
CA TRP A 54 -1.19 -9.01 -1.23
C TRP A 54 -0.95 -9.99 -0.07
N ARG A 55 -1.26 -9.57 1.16
CA ARG A 55 -1.09 -10.43 2.34
C ARG A 55 -1.99 -11.67 2.33
N LYS A 56 -3.19 -11.57 1.75
CA LYS A 56 -4.22 -12.63 1.75
C LYS A 56 -3.98 -13.65 0.63
N SER A 57 -3.73 -13.16 -0.58
CA SER A 57 -3.76 -13.95 -1.81
C SER A 57 -2.36 -14.30 -2.31
N HIS A 58 -1.30 -13.62 -1.87
CA HIS A 58 0.10 -13.94 -2.18
C HIS A 58 0.95 -13.98 -0.89
N PRO A 59 0.59 -14.83 0.09
CA PRO A 59 1.23 -14.83 1.41
C PRO A 59 2.73 -15.15 1.35
N ASP A 60 3.18 -16.04 0.46
CA ASP A 60 4.59 -16.42 0.35
C ASP A 60 5.45 -15.26 -0.16
N ASP A 61 4.97 -14.53 -1.18
CA ASP A 61 5.62 -13.32 -1.67
C ASP A 61 5.71 -12.26 -0.57
N PHE A 62 4.61 -12.06 0.17
CA PHE A 62 4.59 -11.11 1.28
C PHE A 62 5.61 -11.49 2.36
N LEU A 63 5.62 -12.75 2.81
CA LEU A 63 6.50 -13.22 3.88
C LEU A 63 7.98 -13.17 3.47
N ARG A 64 8.28 -13.39 2.20
CA ARG A 64 9.64 -13.36 1.64
C ARG A 64 10.16 -11.93 1.43
N LEU A 65 9.30 -11.02 0.98
CA LEU A 65 9.72 -9.67 0.57
C LEU A 65 9.67 -8.65 1.70
N VAL A 66 8.67 -8.73 2.58
CA VAL A 66 8.45 -7.76 3.66
C VAL A 66 9.31 -8.15 4.87
N GLY A 67 10.09 -7.22 5.43
CA GLY A 67 10.89 -7.46 6.65
C GLY A 67 10.02 -7.59 7.91
N GLU A 68 10.53 -8.23 8.97
CA GLU A 68 9.74 -8.51 10.20
C GLU A 68 9.14 -7.26 10.85
N GLU A 69 9.89 -6.15 10.94
CA GLU A 69 9.37 -4.88 11.47
C GLU A 69 8.20 -4.37 10.62
N LYS A 70 8.33 -4.47 9.29
CA LYS A 70 7.30 -4.07 8.34
C LYS A 70 6.09 -5.00 8.39
N LYS A 71 6.28 -6.30 8.62
CA LYS A 71 5.16 -7.25 8.85
C LYS A 71 4.36 -6.85 10.09
N SER A 72 5.04 -6.53 11.19
CA SER A 72 4.40 -6.06 12.43
C SER A 72 3.60 -4.78 12.18
N ARG A 73 4.20 -3.79 11.50
CA ARG A 73 3.53 -2.54 11.13
C ARG A 73 2.32 -2.78 10.21
N PHE A 74 2.47 -3.66 9.21
CA PHE A 74 1.39 -4.02 8.29
C PHE A 74 0.22 -4.66 9.04
N ARG A 75 0.51 -5.55 9.98
CA ARG A 75 -0.49 -6.17 10.87
C ARG A 75 -1.21 -5.12 11.71
N ALA A 76 -0.49 -4.16 12.30
CA ALA A 76 -1.13 -3.05 13.01
C ALA A 76 -2.06 -2.24 12.10
N TYR A 77 -1.68 -2.03 10.83
CA TYR A 77 -2.51 -1.28 9.89
C TYR A 77 -3.78 -2.06 9.49
N LEU A 78 -3.68 -3.39 9.36
CA LEU A 78 -4.84 -4.26 9.17
C LEU A 78 -5.79 -4.19 10.38
N TYR A 79 -5.29 -4.37 11.60
CA TYR A 79 -6.14 -4.36 12.80
C TYR A 79 -6.82 -3.01 13.05
N ASN A 80 -6.14 -1.91 12.74
CA ASN A 80 -6.71 -0.56 12.87
C ASN A 80 -7.63 -0.17 11.69
N GLY A 81 -7.91 -1.09 10.76
CA GLY A 81 -8.76 -0.83 9.59
C GLY A 81 -8.19 0.21 8.62
N LEU A 82 -6.90 0.53 8.69
CA LEU A 82 -6.29 1.56 7.84
C LEU A 82 -6.29 1.15 6.37
N LEU A 83 -6.16 -0.16 6.10
CA LEU A 83 -6.25 -0.74 4.76
C LEU A 83 -7.69 -1.00 4.30
N ASP A 84 -8.67 -0.89 5.21
CA ASP A 84 -10.10 -1.07 4.91
C ASP A 84 -10.78 0.24 4.50
N LYS A 85 -10.17 1.39 4.83
CA LYS A 85 -10.61 2.69 4.35
C LYS A 85 -10.56 2.72 2.82
N ASN A 86 -11.71 2.95 2.19
CA ASN A 86 -11.81 3.08 0.74
C ASN A 86 -11.02 4.31 0.27
N ASP A 87 -9.92 4.06 -0.44
CA ASP A 87 -9.11 5.08 -1.11
C ASP A 87 -9.39 5.15 -2.61
N LEU A 88 -10.24 4.28 -3.15
CA LEU A 88 -10.55 4.24 -4.58
C LEU A 88 -11.43 5.43 -4.96
N VAL A 89 -11.12 6.03 -6.10
CA VAL A 89 -11.98 7.04 -6.70
C VAL A 89 -13.10 6.33 -7.44
N SER A 90 -14.35 6.48 -6.98
CA SER A 90 -15.51 6.02 -7.75
C SER A 90 -15.58 6.82 -9.05
N LYS A 91 -15.70 6.14 -10.20
CA LYS A 91 -16.12 6.81 -11.43
C LYS A 91 -17.53 7.37 -11.16
N LYS A 92 -17.67 8.70 -11.26
CA LYS A 92 -18.97 9.35 -11.34
C LYS A 92 -19.66 8.95 -12.63
#